data_AF-F9T2R5-F1
#
_entry.id   AF-F9T2R5-F1
#
_cell.length_a   1.000
_cell.length_b   1.000
_cell.length_c   1.000
_cell.angle_alpha   90.00
_cell.angle_beta   90.00
_cell.angle_gamma   90.00
#
_symmetry.space_group_name_H-M   'P 1'
#
loop_
_entity.id
_entity.type
_entity.pdbx_description
1 polymer ?
#
loop_
_entity_poly.entity_id
_entity_poly.type
_entity_poly.pdbx_seq_one_letter_code
_entity_poly.pdbx_strand_id
1 'polypeptide(L)'
;MTKILIVGGVAGGASAAARARRLSEDAEIIMFERGPFVSFANCGLPYHIGGDIQERSKLLLQTPESFLARFNVDVRVMNEVVSIERSSKTVTVRNLVDNSEYTESYDFLLLSPGAGPLVPPIPGIDNPLTHSLRNIPDMDRIIHTIQMNKPEHATVVGGGFIGLEMMEAFHQLGIKTTLIEMADQVMTPVDREMAGFAHAEIKQKGIDLKLGVALEAVEYVANEHIASLESGEDSAHQHIEGELNLTLNDGETLTTDILIMAIGVRPETKLAQEAGLQIGELGGIYTNEMMQTSDPSIYAVGDAVEEKDFVTGSQTLVPLAGPANRQGRMAADNMLGRQETYQGTQGTAICKIFDLAVASTGKNEKQLKHEGIDYEKVYVHTASHASYYPGAEIVSFKMLFDPKTGKIFGAQAVGKDGVDKRIDVMAVAQRAGMTVDQLQHLELTYAPPYGSAKDVINQAAFVATNIIQGDSSPIHFDQIDSLSENQVLLDVRNPGELENVGFIEGAINIPVDQLRQRMAELPKDKEIVIYCQVGLRGNVAYRQLVNNGYKARNLIGGYRTYRFAQA
;
A
#
# COMPACT_ATOMS: atom_id res chain seq x y z
N MET A 1 -3.39 25.02 34.98
CA MET A 1 -3.62 25.19 33.54
C MET A 1 -2.71 24.19 32.86
N THR A 2 -3.24 23.24 32.11
CA THR A 2 -2.42 22.18 31.50
C THR A 2 -1.68 22.74 30.28
N LYS A 3 -0.37 22.58 30.22
CA LYS A 3 0.46 22.94 29.06
C LYS A 3 0.81 21.70 28.23
N ILE A 4 0.35 21.69 26.98
CA ILE A 4 0.55 20.59 26.02
C ILE A 4 1.49 21.08 24.92
N LEU A 5 2.61 20.38 24.75
CA LEU A 5 3.51 20.58 23.61
C LEU A 5 3.33 19.45 22.60
N ILE A 6 3.33 19.78 21.32
CA ILE A 6 3.17 18.84 20.21
C ILE A 6 4.33 19.00 19.24
N VAL A 7 5.04 17.91 18.93
CA VAL A 7 6.17 17.88 17.99
C VAL A 7 5.73 17.23 16.68
N GLY A 8 5.66 18.03 15.61
CA GLY A 8 5.18 17.63 14.29
C GLY A 8 3.77 18.15 14.02
N GLY A 9 3.61 18.94 12.96
CA GLY A 9 2.39 19.70 12.67
C GLY A 9 1.50 19.12 11.57
N VAL A 10 1.60 17.82 11.28
CA VAL A 10 0.86 17.14 10.18
C VAL A 10 -0.17 16.16 10.76
N ALA A 11 -0.27 14.92 10.28
CA ALA A 11 -1.41 14.03 10.55
C ALA A 11 -1.71 13.80 12.05
N GLY A 12 -0.74 13.27 12.80
CA GLY A 12 -0.94 12.96 14.22
C GLY A 12 -1.05 14.22 15.09
N GLY A 13 -0.03 15.09 15.03
CA GLY A 13 0.03 16.28 15.87
C GLY A 13 -1.08 17.31 15.61
N ALA A 14 -1.42 17.60 14.36
CA ALA A 14 -2.49 18.56 14.06
C ALA A 14 -3.88 18.02 14.46
N SER A 15 -4.11 16.71 14.29
CA SER A 15 -5.33 16.04 14.77
C SER A 15 -5.45 16.14 16.29
N ALA A 16 -4.35 15.89 17.00
CA ALA A 16 -4.28 16.02 18.46
C ALA A 16 -4.52 17.47 18.92
N ALA A 17 -3.85 18.45 18.31
CA ALA A 17 -3.98 19.87 18.66
C ALA A 17 -5.44 20.34 18.55
N ALA A 18 -6.09 20.05 17.42
CA ALA A 18 -7.47 20.42 17.20
C ALA A 18 -8.43 19.70 18.17
N ARG A 19 -8.15 18.43 18.51
CA ARG A 19 -8.96 17.68 19.50
C ARG A 19 -8.77 18.23 20.91
N ALA A 20 -7.54 18.50 21.32
CA ALA A 20 -7.21 19.01 22.65
C ALA A 20 -7.92 20.34 22.93
N ARG A 21 -7.92 21.29 21.98
CA ARG A 21 -8.70 22.53 22.15
C ARG A 21 -10.19 22.27 22.36
N ARG A 22 -10.80 21.39 21.55
CA ARG A 22 -12.22 21.05 21.71
C ARG A 22 -12.56 20.40 23.05
N LEU A 23 -11.57 19.87 23.77
CA LEU A 23 -11.73 19.27 25.09
C LEU A 23 -11.51 20.28 26.22
N SER A 24 -10.67 21.30 26.01
CA SER A 24 -10.34 22.29 27.03
C SER A 24 -9.96 23.64 26.41
N GLU A 25 -10.72 24.69 26.74
CA GLU A 25 -10.36 26.08 26.44
C GLU A 25 -9.24 26.61 27.34
N ASP A 26 -9.06 26.02 28.52
CA ASP A 26 -8.03 26.45 29.47
C ASP A 26 -6.65 25.88 29.13
N ALA A 27 -6.55 24.81 28.33
CA ALA A 27 -5.24 24.24 27.99
C ALA A 27 -4.41 25.21 27.14
N GLU A 28 -3.14 25.38 27.49
CA GLU A 28 -2.15 26.03 26.63
C GLU A 28 -1.61 24.96 25.67
N ILE A 29 -1.72 25.20 24.36
CA ILE A 29 -1.34 24.22 23.34
C ILE A 29 -0.35 24.90 22.39
N ILE A 30 0.88 24.38 22.35
CA ILE A 30 1.92 24.82 21.43
C ILE A 30 2.29 23.66 20.52
N MET A 31 2.32 23.91 19.21
CA MET A 31 2.67 22.92 18.20
C MET A 31 3.90 23.39 17.43
N PHE A 32 4.95 22.57 17.43
CA PHE A 32 6.20 22.81 16.73
C PHE A 32 6.21 22.06 15.40
N GLU A 33 6.63 22.75 14.35
CA GLU A 33 6.88 22.18 13.04
C GLU A 33 8.21 22.71 12.51
N ARG A 34 9.13 21.80 12.15
CA ARG A 34 10.43 22.19 11.61
C ARG A 34 10.31 22.75 10.20
N GLY A 35 9.34 22.26 9.43
CA GLY A 35 9.05 22.75 8.10
C GLY A 35 8.30 24.08 8.10
N PRO A 36 8.11 24.66 6.91
CA PRO A 36 7.38 25.92 6.75
C PRO A 36 5.86 25.76 6.77
N PHE A 37 5.33 24.52 6.69
CA PHE A 37 3.90 24.26 6.55
C PHE A 37 3.40 23.23 7.57
N VAL A 38 2.20 23.47 8.10
CA VAL A 38 1.43 22.52 8.91
C VAL A 38 0.24 21.99 8.13
N SER A 39 -0.27 20.82 8.51
CA SER A 39 -1.51 20.23 7.94
C SER A 39 -1.53 20.23 6.42
N PHE A 40 -0.42 19.91 5.78
CA PHE A 40 -0.37 19.74 4.34
C PHE A 40 -0.72 18.31 3.94
N ALA A 41 -1.25 18.15 2.73
CA ALA A 41 -1.67 16.86 2.21
C ALA A 41 -0.48 16.09 1.62
N ASN A 42 0.25 15.32 2.46
CA ASN A 42 1.36 14.46 2.01
C ASN A 42 0.95 13.56 0.83
N CYS A 43 -0.24 12.96 0.91
CA CYS A 43 -0.77 12.07 -0.11
C CYS A 43 -1.12 12.79 -1.42
N GLY A 44 -1.17 14.13 -1.42
CA GLY A 44 -1.45 14.93 -2.62
C GLY A 44 -0.19 15.30 -3.42
N LEU A 45 1.02 15.07 -2.90
CA LEU A 45 2.26 15.56 -3.50
C LEU A 45 2.52 14.94 -4.89
N PRO A 46 2.46 13.60 -5.09
CA PRO A 46 2.67 13.02 -6.43
C PRO A 46 1.65 13.51 -7.45
N TYR A 47 0.40 13.69 -7.05
CA TYR A 47 -0.68 14.19 -7.91
C TYR A 47 -0.53 15.67 -8.27
N HIS A 48 0.16 16.48 -7.46
CA HIS A 48 0.54 17.83 -7.87
C HIS A 48 1.68 17.81 -8.89
N ILE A 49 2.67 16.94 -8.68
CA ILE A 49 3.79 16.75 -9.62
C ILE A 49 3.26 16.31 -11.00
N GLY A 50 2.37 15.30 -11.03
CA GLY A 50 1.76 14.80 -12.28
C GLY A 50 0.75 15.75 -12.92
N GLY A 51 0.26 16.76 -12.18
CA GLY A 51 -0.67 17.78 -12.68
C GLY A 51 -2.15 17.50 -12.45
N ASP A 52 -2.52 16.37 -11.86
CA ASP A 52 -3.90 16.04 -11.44
C ASP A 52 -4.45 17.10 -10.44
N ILE A 53 -3.61 17.52 -9.49
CA ILE A 53 -3.89 18.63 -8.59
C ILE A 53 -3.17 19.86 -9.13
N GLN A 54 -3.88 20.73 -9.85
CA GLN A 54 -3.23 21.88 -10.53
C GLN A 54 -2.74 22.97 -9.57
N GLU A 55 -3.44 23.19 -8.46
CA GLU A 55 -3.17 24.32 -7.55
C GLU A 55 -2.40 23.87 -6.30
N ARG A 56 -1.15 24.34 -6.14
CA ARG A 56 -0.32 24.08 -4.95
C ARG A 56 -1.01 24.45 -3.64
N SER A 57 -1.85 25.49 -3.65
CA SER A 57 -2.62 25.94 -2.47
C SER A 57 -3.60 24.89 -1.95
N LYS A 58 -4.09 23.98 -2.79
CA LYS A 58 -4.98 22.87 -2.37
C LYS A 58 -4.29 21.85 -1.48
N LEU A 59 -2.96 21.83 -1.48
CA LEU A 59 -2.17 20.97 -0.60
C LEU A 59 -2.05 21.55 0.82
N LEU A 60 -2.36 22.82 1.04
CA LEU A 60 -2.25 23.51 2.33
C LEU A 60 -3.62 23.63 2.99
N LEU A 61 -3.94 22.72 3.93
CA LEU A 61 -5.28 22.65 4.50
C LEU A 61 -5.51 23.62 5.66
N GLN A 62 -4.45 24.01 6.37
CA GLN A 62 -4.45 24.98 7.46
C GLN A 62 -3.15 25.80 7.46
N THR A 63 -3.16 26.94 8.13
CA THR A 63 -1.99 27.79 8.39
C THR A 63 -1.83 28.02 9.90
N PRO A 64 -0.67 28.52 10.37
CA PRO A 64 -0.52 28.95 11.76
C PRO A 64 -1.62 29.92 12.21
N GLU A 65 -1.97 30.90 11.37
CA GLU A 65 -2.99 31.90 11.65
C GLU A 65 -4.39 31.28 11.72
N SER A 66 -4.71 30.33 10.82
CA SER A 66 -6.00 29.65 10.85
C SER A 66 -6.14 28.75 12.08
N PHE A 67 -5.06 28.11 12.52
CA PHE A 67 -5.02 27.35 13.78
C PHE A 67 -5.21 28.24 15.00
N LEU A 68 -4.52 29.37 15.06
CA LEU A 68 -4.69 30.33 16.15
C LEU A 68 -6.12 30.87 16.21
N ALA A 69 -6.67 31.33 15.07
CA ALA A 69 -8.00 31.91 15.03
C ALA A 69 -9.11 30.90 15.36
N ARG A 70 -8.99 29.65 14.92
CA ARG A 70 -10.03 28.63 15.10
C ARG A 70 -9.89 27.83 16.40
N PHE A 71 -8.66 27.55 16.80
CA PHE A 71 -8.36 26.61 17.88
C PHE A 71 -7.46 27.21 18.97
N ASN A 72 -7.12 28.49 18.91
CA ASN A 72 -6.24 29.15 19.89
C ASN A 72 -4.99 28.29 20.20
N VAL A 73 -4.38 27.72 19.16
CA VAL A 73 -3.15 26.92 19.25
C VAL A 73 -2.01 27.77 18.74
N ASP A 74 -0.95 27.88 19.52
CA ASP A 74 0.29 28.56 19.11
C ASP A 74 1.09 27.62 18.23
N VAL A 75 1.08 27.89 16.91
CA VAL A 75 1.80 27.09 15.93
C VAL A 75 3.10 27.79 15.54
N ARG A 76 4.22 27.12 15.80
CA ARG A 76 5.56 27.62 15.55
C ARG A 76 6.20 26.80 14.43
N VAL A 77 6.08 27.29 13.19
CA VAL A 77 6.78 26.76 12.01
C VAL A 77 8.27 27.16 12.04
N MET A 78 9.10 26.48 11.26
CA MET A 78 10.56 26.68 11.26
C MET A 78 11.17 26.56 12.67
N ASN A 79 10.54 25.81 13.58
CA ASN A 79 11.00 25.56 14.94
C ASN A 79 11.18 24.04 15.11
N GLU A 80 12.42 23.61 15.27
CA GLU A 80 12.77 22.21 15.47
C GLU A 80 13.00 21.94 16.96
N VAL A 81 12.30 20.95 17.52
CA VAL A 81 12.66 20.41 18.84
C VAL A 81 13.92 19.58 18.69
N VAL A 82 14.98 19.96 19.39
CA VAL A 82 16.31 19.34 19.26
C VAL A 82 16.69 18.46 20.45
N SER A 83 16.05 18.62 21.60
CA SER A 83 16.22 17.73 22.75
C SER A 83 15.02 17.76 23.70
N ILE A 84 14.87 16.70 24.49
CA ILE A 84 13.84 16.55 25.52
C ILE A 84 14.54 16.25 26.85
N GLU A 85 14.36 17.11 27.84
CA GLU A 85 14.79 16.87 29.22
C GLU A 85 13.57 16.44 30.05
N ARG A 86 13.50 15.14 30.35
CA ARG A 86 12.34 14.54 31.03
C ARG A 86 12.26 14.93 32.50
N SER A 87 13.41 15.07 33.17
CA SER A 87 13.45 15.34 34.61
C SER A 87 12.91 16.73 34.96
N SER A 88 13.23 17.75 34.15
CA SER A 88 12.70 19.11 34.29
C SER A 88 11.42 19.36 33.48
N LYS A 89 10.94 18.37 32.72
CA LYS A 89 9.80 18.49 31.80
C LYS A 89 9.90 19.68 30.85
N THR A 90 11.03 19.75 30.14
CA THR A 90 11.31 20.81 29.15
C THR A 90 11.80 20.24 27.84
N VAL A 91 11.58 20.97 26.75
CA VAL A 91 12.20 20.73 25.44
C VAL A 91 13.09 21.90 25.06
N THR A 92 14.18 21.63 24.35
CA THR A 92 14.97 22.68 23.68
C THR A 92 14.51 22.80 22.24
N VAL A 93 14.21 24.03 21.82
CA VAL A 93 13.69 24.35 20.49
C VAL A 93 14.70 25.25 19.79
N ARG A 94 15.04 24.91 18.54
CA ARG A 94 15.86 25.72 17.65
C ARG A 94 14.98 26.41 16.61
N ASN A 95 15.07 27.72 16.53
CA ASN A 95 14.50 28.48 15.42
C ASN A 95 15.42 28.37 14.20
N LEU A 96 14.95 27.77 13.11
CA LEU A 96 15.73 27.52 11.90
C LEU A 96 15.94 28.77 11.04
N VAL A 97 15.27 29.89 11.36
CA VAL A 97 15.45 31.16 10.65
C VAL A 97 16.72 31.88 11.11
N ASP A 98 17.00 31.89 12.42
CA ASP A 98 18.11 32.64 13.02
C ASP A 98 19.08 31.78 13.86
N ASN A 99 18.81 30.47 13.97
CA ASN A 99 19.55 29.50 14.79
C ASN A 99 19.55 29.78 16.30
N SER A 100 18.66 30.65 16.79
CA SER A 100 18.48 30.83 18.23
C SER A 100 17.85 29.59 18.87
N GLU A 101 18.23 29.31 20.12
CA GLU A 101 17.68 28.22 20.91
C GLU A 101 17.01 28.75 22.19
N TYR A 102 15.90 28.13 22.56
CA TYR A 102 15.19 28.41 23.81
C TYR A 102 14.61 27.13 24.41
N THR A 103 14.19 27.21 25.67
CA THR A 103 13.53 26.09 26.36
C THR A 103 12.05 26.37 26.52
N GLU A 104 11.23 25.31 26.39
CA GLU A 104 9.79 25.36 26.60
C GLU A 104 9.37 24.23 27.55
N SER A 105 8.55 24.55 28.55
CA SER A 105 8.08 23.59 29.56
C SER A 105 6.78 22.89 29.15
N TYR A 106 6.53 21.70 29.67
CA TYR A 106 5.30 20.95 29.39
C TYR A 106 4.75 20.22 30.61
N ASP A 107 3.43 20.10 30.68
CA ASP A 107 2.79 19.08 31.53
C ASP A 107 2.71 17.76 30.77
N PHE A 108 2.33 17.83 29.48
CA PHE A 108 2.28 16.71 28.54
C PHE A 108 2.97 17.06 27.22
N LEU A 109 3.65 16.06 26.65
CA LEU A 109 4.32 16.15 25.36
C LEU A 109 3.77 15.08 24.41
N LEU A 110 3.47 15.45 23.18
CA LEU A 110 3.12 14.53 22.11
C LEU A 110 4.21 14.52 21.04
N LEU A 111 4.76 13.35 20.75
CA LEU A 111 5.69 13.11 19.65
C LEU A 111 4.94 12.56 18.43
N SER A 112 4.89 13.34 17.36
CA SER A 112 4.38 12.93 16.05
C SER A 112 5.36 13.32 14.91
N PRO A 113 6.67 13.02 15.02
CA PRO A 113 7.67 13.44 14.02
C PRO A 113 7.57 12.69 12.68
N GLY A 114 6.77 11.62 12.63
CA GLY A 114 6.54 10.79 11.46
C GLY A 114 7.75 9.89 11.13
N ALA A 115 7.92 9.62 9.84
CA ALA A 115 9.03 8.82 9.32
C ALA A 115 9.77 9.58 8.21
N GLY A 116 11.09 9.38 8.11
CA GLY A 116 11.93 9.91 7.04
C GLY A 116 12.17 8.88 5.93
N PRO A 117 12.46 9.31 4.67
CA PRO A 117 12.84 8.38 3.60
C PRO A 117 14.06 7.55 4.01
N LEU A 118 14.07 6.27 3.66
CA LEU A 118 15.23 5.42 3.86
C LEU A 118 16.34 5.84 2.88
N VAL A 119 17.51 6.20 3.41
CA VAL A 119 18.70 6.51 2.61
C VAL A 119 19.57 5.26 2.53
N PRO A 120 19.69 4.59 1.37
CA PRO A 120 20.52 3.41 1.24
C PRO A 120 22.00 3.81 1.07
N PRO A 121 22.95 2.96 1.47
CA PRO A 121 24.39 3.24 1.33
C PRO A 121 24.88 2.99 -0.11
N ILE A 122 24.26 3.64 -1.10
CA ILE A 122 24.61 3.53 -2.52
C ILE A 122 25.64 4.61 -2.87
N PRO A 123 26.82 4.26 -3.42
CA PRO A 123 27.81 5.24 -3.86
C PRO A 123 27.23 6.24 -4.87
N GLY A 124 27.49 7.53 -4.65
CA GLY A 124 27.09 8.62 -5.56
C GLY A 124 25.60 8.99 -5.54
N ILE A 125 24.80 8.41 -4.64
CA ILE A 125 23.36 8.69 -4.52
C ILE A 125 23.04 10.13 -4.10
N ASP A 126 23.95 10.79 -3.38
CA ASP A 126 23.83 12.20 -3.01
C ASP A 126 24.34 13.09 -4.15
N ASN A 127 23.43 13.53 -5.01
CA ASN A 127 23.70 14.35 -6.18
C ASN A 127 22.48 15.25 -6.51
N PRO A 128 22.63 16.26 -7.39
CA PRO A 128 21.57 17.23 -7.67
C PRO A 128 20.30 16.67 -8.33
N LEU A 129 20.37 15.52 -9.00
CA LEU A 129 19.28 14.93 -9.78
C LEU A 129 18.56 13.78 -9.06
N THR A 130 18.98 13.47 -7.83
CA THR A 130 18.40 12.39 -7.02
C THR A 130 17.57 12.96 -5.88
N HIS A 131 16.32 12.50 -5.77
CA HIS A 131 15.37 13.01 -4.78
C HIS A 131 14.60 11.90 -4.07
N SER A 132 14.07 12.25 -2.90
CA SER A 132 12.99 11.53 -2.23
C SER A 132 11.81 12.48 -2.06
N LEU A 133 10.61 11.95 -1.84
CA LEU A 133 9.40 12.75 -1.66
C LEU A 133 8.77 12.51 -0.29
N ARG A 134 8.82 13.51 0.60
CA ARG A 134 8.14 13.50 1.91
C ARG A 134 7.32 14.75 2.16
N ASN A 135 7.78 15.91 1.73
CA ASN A 135 7.17 17.19 2.06
C ASN A 135 7.07 18.14 0.85
N ILE A 136 6.45 19.30 1.05
CA ILE A 136 6.31 20.33 0.00
C ILE A 136 7.67 20.82 -0.53
N PRO A 137 8.68 21.15 0.30
CA PRO A 137 10.02 21.45 -0.21
C PRO A 137 10.64 20.36 -1.11
N ASP A 138 10.46 19.08 -0.79
CA ASP A 138 10.91 17.98 -1.65
C ASP A 138 10.20 17.99 -3.01
N MET A 139 8.88 18.16 -2.99
CA MET A 139 8.05 18.27 -4.19
C MET A 139 8.46 19.48 -5.05
N ASP A 140 8.67 20.64 -4.43
CA ASP A 140 9.11 21.86 -5.11
C ASP A 140 10.50 21.65 -5.75
N ARG A 141 11.41 20.89 -5.11
CA ARG A 141 12.71 20.51 -5.71
C ARG A 141 12.54 19.60 -6.93
N ILE A 142 11.71 18.56 -6.84
CA ILE A 142 11.45 17.66 -7.97
C ILE A 142 10.87 18.43 -9.16
N ILE A 143 9.89 19.31 -8.90
CA ILE A 143 9.29 20.18 -9.93
C ILE A 143 10.36 21.11 -10.53
N HIS A 144 11.25 21.65 -9.71
CA HIS A 144 12.35 22.47 -10.19
C HIS A 144 13.28 21.70 -11.13
N THR A 145 13.73 20.50 -10.76
CA THR A 145 14.57 19.65 -11.62
C THR A 145 13.83 19.27 -12.91
N ILE A 146 12.52 18.99 -12.86
CA ILE A 146 11.72 18.75 -14.07
C ILE A 146 11.73 19.98 -15.00
N GLN A 147 11.58 21.19 -14.45
CA GLN A 147 11.54 22.43 -15.24
C GLN A 147 12.91 22.82 -15.79
N MET A 148 13.97 22.64 -15.00
CA MET A 148 15.32 23.05 -15.34
C MET A 148 16.00 22.02 -16.23
N ASN A 149 16.05 20.75 -15.81
CA ASN A 149 16.74 19.69 -16.55
C ASN A 149 15.92 19.10 -17.69
N LYS A 150 14.60 19.36 -17.73
CA LYS A 150 13.65 18.87 -18.76
C LYS A 150 13.83 17.37 -19.04
N PRO A 151 13.67 16.52 -18.02
CA PRO A 151 13.96 15.10 -18.13
C PRO A 151 13.08 14.47 -19.22
N GLU A 152 13.69 13.71 -20.11
CA GLU A 152 12.99 12.84 -21.07
C GLU A 152 12.87 11.42 -20.55
N HIS A 153 13.76 11.04 -19.64
CA HIS A 153 13.75 9.77 -18.94
C HIS A 153 13.91 9.95 -17.41
N ALA A 154 13.01 9.32 -16.65
CA ALA A 154 13.04 9.25 -15.20
C ALA A 154 13.21 7.80 -14.72
N THR A 155 13.97 7.61 -13.64
CA THR A 155 14.07 6.32 -12.95
C THR A 155 13.48 6.43 -11.55
N VAL A 156 12.65 5.47 -11.18
CA VAL A 156 12.10 5.33 -9.83
C VAL A 156 12.62 4.04 -9.21
N VAL A 157 13.11 4.10 -7.97
CA VAL A 157 13.59 2.93 -7.22
C VAL A 157 12.68 2.68 -6.03
N GLY A 158 12.05 1.51 -6.01
CA GLY A 158 11.05 1.08 -5.03
C GLY A 158 9.63 1.08 -5.61
N GLY A 159 9.01 -0.11 -5.67
CA GLY A 159 7.66 -0.38 -6.14
C GLY A 159 6.60 -0.35 -5.03
N GLY A 160 6.83 0.42 -3.96
CA GLY A 160 5.82 0.74 -2.95
C GLY A 160 4.84 1.82 -3.43
N PHE A 161 3.91 2.23 -2.58
CA PHE A 161 2.89 3.26 -2.89
C PHE A 161 3.49 4.53 -3.53
N ILE A 162 4.44 5.16 -2.84
CA ILE A 162 5.08 6.41 -3.28
C ILE A 162 5.77 6.24 -4.64
N GLY A 163 6.48 5.12 -4.84
CA GLY A 163 7.18 4.88 -6.09
C GLY A 163 6.24 4.67 -7.27
N LEU A 164 5.13 3.95 -7.06
CA LEU A 164 4.10 3.77 -8.09
C LEU A 164 3.38 5.08 -8.42
N GLU A 165 3.07 5.91 -7.41
CA GLU A 165 2.47 7.24 -7.62
C GLU A 165 3.42 8.17 -8.38
N MET A 166 4.73 8.14 -8.08
CA MET A 166 5.73 8.92 -8.79
C MET A 166 5.99 8.42 -10.22
N MET A 167 6.02 7.10 -10.42
CA MET A 167 6.08 6.49 -11.76
C MET A 167 4.89 6.95 -12.61
N GLU A 168 3.69 6.93 -12.05
CA GLU A 168 2.49 7.41 -12.75
C GLU A 168 2.56 8.93 -13.02
N ALA A 169 3.01 9.74 -12.07
CA ALA A 169 3.18 11.18 -12.25
C ALA A 169 4.12 11.52 -13.41
N PHE A 170 5.27 10.85 -13.53
CA PHE A 170 6.19 11.04 -14.66
C PHE A 170 5.57 10.61 -15.99
N HIS A 171 4.87 9.48 -16.01
CA HIS A 171 4.16 9.03 -17.21
C HIS A 171 3.10 10.05 -17.67
N GLN A 172 2.34 10.63 -16.75
CA GLN A 172 1.34 11.67 -17.07
C GLN A 172 1.97 12.92 -17.69
N LEU A 173 3.18 13.28 -17.26
CA LEU A 173 3.97 14.38 -17.83
C LEU A 173 4.60 14.03 -19.19
N GLY A 174 4.46 12.80 -19.68
CA GLY A 174 5.05 12.33 -20.93
C GLY A 174 6.52 11.91 -20.82
N ILE A 175 7.05 11.77 -19.60
CA ILE A 175 8.44 11.39 -19.34
C ILE A 175 8.54 9.87 -19.39
N LYS A 176 9.48 9.33 -20.18
CA LYS A 176 9.73 7.88 -20.22
C LYS A 176 10.21 7.44 -18.85
N THR A 177 9.70 6.33 -18.35
CA THR A 177 9.92 5.94 -16.95
C THR A 177 10.38 4.50 -16.86
N THR A 178 11.43 4.29 -16.08
CA THR A 178 11.87 2.98 -15.60
C THR A 178 11.56 2.84 -14.11
N LEU A 179 10.92 1.75 -13.69
CA LEU A 179 10.68 1.40 -12.29
C LEU A 179 11.51 0.19 -11.92
N ILE A 180 12.40 0.37 -10.93
CA ILE A 180 13.27 -0.67 -10.38
C ILE A 180 12.75 -1.11 -9.02
N GLU A 181 12.54 -2.40 -8.84
CA GLU A 181 12.16 -3.01 -7.57
C GLU A 181 12.98 -4.27 -7.30
N MET A 182 13.55 -4.35 -6.09
CA MET A 182 14.41 -5.45 -5.68
C MET A 182 13.62 -6.74 -5.41
N ALA A 183 12.37 -6.61 -4.94
CA ALA A 183 11.46 -7.73 -4.80
C ALA A 183 10.98 -8.25 -6.17
N ASP A 184 10.40 -9.45 -6.15
CA ASP A 184 9.75 -10.06 -7.32
C ASP A 184 8.35 -9.50 -7.60
N GLN A 185 7.96 -8.42 -6.90
CA GLN A 185 6.69 -7.73 -7.08
C GLN A 185 6.74 -6.28 -6.59
N VAL A 186 5.97 -5.41 -7.26
CA VAL A 186 5.47 -4.16 -6.65
C VAL A 186 4.41 -4.43 -5.58
N MET A 187 4.08 -3.43 -4.77
CA MET A 187 2.96 -3.43 -3.83
C MET A 187 2.97 -4.64 -2.87
N THR A 188 4.00 -4.75 -2.04
CA THR A 188 4.19 -5.88 -1.10
C THR A 188 3.01 -6.17 -0.14
N PRO A 189 2.09 -5.24 0.19
CA PRO A 189 0.88 -5.57 0.95
C PRO A 189 -0.03 -6.61 0.28
N VAL A 190 -0.04 -6.69 -1.06
CA VAL A 190 -0.70 -7.80 -1.78
C VAL A 190 0.30 -8.92 -2.11
N ASP A 191 -0.21 -10.12 -2.39
CA ASP A 191 0.63 -11.24 -2.82
C ASP A 191 0.99 -11.18 -4.31
N ARG A 192 2.07 -11.85 -4.69
CA ARG A 192 2.71 -11.72 -6.01
C ARG A 192 1.72 -11.94 -7.16
N GLU A 193 0.85 -12.93 -7.05
CA GLU A 193 -0.16 -13.23 -8.07
C GLU A 193 -1.23 -12.14 -8.21
N MET A 194 -1.44 -11.35 -7.15
CA MET A 194 -2.32 -10.18 -7.19
C MET A 194 -1.56 -8.96 -7.74
N ALA A 195 -0.27 -8.83 -7.44
CA ALA A 195 0.59 -7.80 -8.02
C ALA A 195 0.81 -7.99 -9.53
N GLY A 196 0.75 -9.23 -10.05
CA GLY A 196 0.86 -9.51 -11.48
C GLY A 196 -0.17 -8.78 -12.36
N PHE A 197 -1.36 -8.48 -11.81
CA PHE A 197 -2.33 -7.61 -12.49
C PHE A 197 -1.80 -6.19 -12.67
N ALA A 198 -1.13 -5.65 -11.64
CA ALA A 198 -0.49 -4.34 -11.71
C ALA A 198 0.73 -4.36 -12.64
N HIS A 199 1.56 -5.42 -12.60
CA HIS A 199 2.72 -5.54 -13.49
C HIS A 199 2.29 -5.49 -14.96
N ALA A 200 1.21 -6.19 -15.31
CA ALA A 200 0.67 -6.17 -16.67
C ALA A 200 0.18 -4.78 -17.09
N GLU A 201 -0.53 -4.05 -16.21
CA GLU A 201 -0.99 -2.68 -16.47
C GLU A 201 0.20 -1.71 -16.65
N ILE A 202 1.20 -1.80 -15.75
CA ILE A 202 2.42 -0.97 -15.80
C ILE A 202 3.15 -1.18 -17.13
N LYS A 203 3.41 -2.43 -17.51
CA LYS A 203 4.05 -2.79 -18.80
C LYS A 203 3.18 -2.33 -19.99
N GLN A 204 1.86 -2.44 -19.89
CA GLN A 204 0.94 -2.00 -20.95
C GLN A 204 0.99 -0.49 -21.20
N LYS A 205 1.29 0.32 -20.18
CA LYS A 205 1.48 1.78 -20.30
C LYS A 205 2.87 2.16 -20.80
N GLY A 206 3.72 1.19 -21.14
CA GLY A 206 5.05 1.41 -21.70
C GLY A 206 6.11 1.77 -20.66
N ILE A 207 5.86 1.51 -19.38
CA ILE A 207 6.86 1.64 -18.32
C ILE A 207 7.82 0.46 -18.41
N ASP A 208 9.13 0.73 -18.33
CA ASP A 208 10.13 -0.32 -18.17
C ASP A 208 10.14 -0.80 -16.71
N LEU A 209 9.53 -1.95 -16.43
CA LEU A 209 9.41 -2.52 -15.09
C LEU A 209 10.48 -3.60 -14.87
N LYS A 210 11.46 -3.29 -14.03
CA LYS A 210 12.55 -4.19 -13.64
C LYS A 210 12.34 -4.71 -12.21
N LEU A 211 11.82 -5.93 -12.10
CA LEU A 211 11.64 -6.65 -10.82
C LEU A 211 12.85 -7.56 -10.53
N GLY A 212 13.16 -7.80 -9.26
CA GLY A 212 14.35 -8.55 -8.86
C GLY A 212 15.66 -7.79 -9.08
N VAL A 213 15.59 -6.48 -9.34
CA VAL A 213 16.71 -5.63 -9.73
C VAL A 213 16.94 -4.56 -8.67
N ALA A 214 18.20 -4.32 -8.33
CA ALA A 214 18.62 -3.32 -7.36
C ALA A 214 19.59 -2.32 -7.99
N LEU A 215 19.51 -1.07 -7.52
CA LEU A 215 20.48 -0.02 -7.84
C LEU A 215 21.75 -0.23 -6.99
N GLU A 216 22.91 -0.36 -7.63
CA GLU A 216 24.19 -0.58 -6.95
C GLU A 216 25.04 0.69 -6.83
N ALA A 217 25.03 1.53 -7.86
CA ALA A 217 25.80 2.78 -7.88
C ALA A 217 25.14 3.84 -8.77
N VAL A 218 25.39 5.10 -8.44
CA VAL A 218 24.96 6.27 -9.22
C VAL A 218 26.18 7.10 -9.58
N GLU A 219 26.38 7.36 -10.86
CA GLU A 219 27.37 8.31 -11.35
C GLU A 219 26.63 9.53 -11.90
N TYR A 220 26.88 10.70 -11.30
CA TYR A 220 26.39 11.97 -11.81
C TYR A 220 27.38 12.57 -12.80
N VAL A 221 26.90 12.92 -13.98
CA VAL A 221 27.68 13.53 -15.07
C VAL A 221 27.13 14.92 -15.33
N ALA A 222 27.86 15.95 -14.90
CA ALA A 222 27.47 17.33 -15.12
C ALA A 222 27.50 17.68 -16.62
N ASN A 223 26.56 18.51 -17.08
CA ASN A 223 26.62 19.04 -18.44
C ASN A 223 27.62 20.20 -18.53
N GLU A 224 28.71 20.01 -19.25
CA GLU A 224 29.74 21.03 -19.47
C GLU A 224 29.48 21.88 -20.73
N HIS A 225 28.52 21.49 -21.58
CA HIS A 225 28.21 22.16 -22.84
C HIS A 225 26.78 22.70 -22.88
N ILE A 226 26.65 24.01 -23.17
CA ILE A 226 25.34 24.63 -23.38
C ILE A 226 25.07 24.74 -24.88
N ALA A 227 24.23 23.84 -25.42
CA ALA A 227 23.77 23.94 -26.80
C ALA A 227 23.05 25.28 -27.01
N SER A 228 23.39 26.00 -28.07
CA SER A 228 22.81 27.32 -28.34
C SER A 228 22.22 27.40 -29.74
N LEU A 229 21.07 28.07 -29.87
CA LEU A 229 20.48 28.36 -31.17
C LEU A 229 21.41 29.26 -32.02
N GLU A 230 22.25 30.06 -31.37
CA GLU A 230 23.25 30.91 -32.03
C GLU A 230 24.39 30.09 -32.67
N SER A 231 24.73 28.92 -32.11
CA SER A 231 25.68 27.95 -32.65
C SER A 231 25.05 26.96 -33.65
N GLY A 232 23.74 27.08 -33.92
CA GLY A 232 23.01 26.19 -34.82
C GLY A 232 22.76 24.78 -34.24
N GLU A 233 22.88 24.62 -32.93
CA GLU A 233 22.65 23.37 -32.22
C GLU A 233 21.19 23.26 -31.78
N ASP A 234 20.66 22.03 -31.79
CA ASP A 234 19.34 21.75 -31.25
C ASP A 234 19.40 21.72 -29.72
N SER A 235 18.56 22.52 -29.08
CA SER A 235 18.44 22.61 -27.62
C SER A 235 17.17 21.94 -27.08
N ALA A 236 16.38 21.30 -27.95
CA ALA A 236 15.12 20.66 -27.58
C ALA A 236 15.32 19.49 -26.60
N HIS A 237 16.41 18.74 -26.75
CA HIS A 237 16.74 17.52 -26.00
C HIS A 237 17.89 17.73 -25.00
N GLN A 238 18.13 18.98 -24.57
CA GLN A 238 19.28 19.30 -23.73
C GLN A 238 18.95 19.25 -22.24
N HIS A 239 19.75 18.49 -21.48
CA HIS A 239 19.70 18.40 -20.01
C HIS A 239 20.78 19.29 -19.39
N ILE A 240 20.43 20.52 -19.03
CA ILE A 240 21.40 21.53 -18.58
C ILE A 240 22.03 21.23 -17.21
N GLU A 241 21.39 20.43 -16.37
CA GLU A 241 21.91 20.05 -15.05
C GLU A 241 22.74 18.76 -15.12
N GLY A 242 22.78 18.08 -16.28
CA GLY A 242 23.51 16.83 -16.46
C GLY A 242 22.60 15.59 -16.52
N GLU A 243 23.23 14.43 -16.42
CA GLU A 243 22.60 13.11 -16.47
C GLU A 243 23.13 12.19 -15.37
N LEU A 244 22.46 11.08 -15.16
CA LEU A 244 22.84 10.02 -14.23
C LEU A 244 23.08 8.72 -14.98
N ASN A 245 24.23 8.09 -14.73
CA ASN A 245 24.50 6.72 -15.15
C ASN A 245 24.36 5.78 -13.95
N LEU A 246 23.39 4.89 -14.03
CA LEU A 246 23.04 3.95 -12.97
C LEU A 246 23.66 2.58 -13.27
N THR A 247 24.27 1.97 -12.26
CA THR A 247 24.71 0.57 -12.32
C THR A 247 23.73 -0.31 -11.55
N LEU A 248 23.28 -1.39 -12.18
CA LEU A 248 22.32 -2.34 -11.61
C LEU A 248 23.00 -3.64 -11.19
N ASN A 249 22.36 -4.41 -10.31
CA ASN A 249 22.91 -5.65 -9.75
C ASN A 249 23.01 -6.84 -10.72
N ASP A 250 22.44 -6.70 -11.91
CA ASP A 250 22.57 -7.65 -13.02
C ASP A 250 23.70 -7.26 -13.99
N GLY A 251 24.40 -6.15 -13.72
CA GLY A 251 25.48 -5.61 -14.55
C GLY A 251 25.00 -4.72 -15.71
N GLU A 252 23.69 -4.50 -15.86
CA GLU A 252 23.17 -3.52 -16.81
C GLU A 252 23.42 -2.08 -16.31
N THR A 253 23.52 -1.16 -17.27
CA THR A 253 23.60 0.27 -17.00
C THR A 253 22.40 1.01 -17.58
N LEU A 254 21.90 2.02 -16.88
CA LEU A 254 20.76 2.84 -17.28
C LEU A 254 21.12 4.32 -17.19
N THR A 255 20.90 5.08 -18.26
CA THR A 255 21.06 6.54 -18.25
C THR A 255 19.71 7.20 -17.97
N THR A 256 19.67 8.19 -17.10
CA THR A 256 18.44 8.89 -16.70
C THR A 256 18.69 10.34 -16.31
N ASP A 257 17.67 11.18 -16.42
CA ASP A 257 17.80 12.63 -16.22
C ASP A 257 17.34 13.08 -14.82
N ILE A 258 16.63 12.19 -14.12
CA ILE A 258 16.13 12.35 -12.75
C ILE A 258 15.95 10.97 -12.10
N LEU A 259 16.29 10.87 -10.81
CA LEU A 259 16.16 9.65 -10.01
C LEU A 259 15.30 9.90 -8.77
N ILE A 260 14.28 9.07 -8.57
CA ILE A 260 13.43 9.09 -7.36
C ILE A 260 13.70 7.86 -6.50
N MET A 261 14.10 8.09 -5.26
CA MET A 261 14.28 7.07 -4.23
C MET A 261 13.00 6.95 -3.39
N ALA A 262 12.29 5.83 -3.55
CA ALA A 262 11.01 5.51 -2.90
C ALA A 262 11.03 4.12 -2.23
N ILE A 263 12.15 3.74 -1.63
CA ILE A 263 12.40 2.41 -1.04
C ILE A 263 11.88 2.23 0.40
N GLY A 264 10.87 3.03 0.78
CA GLY A 264 10.28 3.01 2.12
C GLY A 264 10.77 4.12 3.04
N VAL A 265 10.23 4.10 4.26
CA VAL A 265 10.47 5.11 5.29
C VAL A 265 10.89 4.46 6.60
N ARG A 266 11.58 5.22 7.45
CA ARG A 266 12.02 4.80 8.78
C ARG A 266 11.47 5.77 9.85
N PRO A 267 10.94 5.26 10.98
CA PRO A 267 10.50 6.08 12.10
C PRO A 267 11.56 7.11 12.55
N GLU A 268 11.14 8.35 12.79
CA GLU A 268 12.00 9.42 13.33
C GLU A 268 12.11 9.27 14.86
N THR A 269 13.11 8.51 15.31
CA THR A 269 13.25 8.13 16.73
C THR A 269 14.36 8.83 17.49
N LYS A 270 15.14 9.71 16.83
CA LYS A 270 16.30 10.37 17.44
C LYS A 270 15.97 11.06 18.77
N LEU A 271 14.94 11.91 18.79
CA LEU A 271 14.51 12.61 20.02
C LEU A 271 14.12 11.64 21.13
N ALA A 272 13.40 10.58 20.80
CA ALA A 272 12.97 9.58 21.78
C ALA A 272 14.15 8.79 22.33
N GLN A 273 15.08 8.37 21.46
CA GLN A 273 16.30 7.67 21.84
C GLN A 273 17.20 8.51 22.75
N GLU A 274 17.48 9.76 22.36
CA GLU A 274 18.31 10.68 23.14
C GLU A 274 17.67 11.03 24.48
N ALA A 275 16.34 11.09 24.56
CA ALA A 275 15.61 11.25 25.80
C ALA A 275 15.58 9.98 26.68
N GLY A 276 16.01 8.82 26.16
CA GLY A 276 15.96 7.53 26.84
C GLY A 276 14.55 6.94 26.96
N LEU A 277 13.68 7.21 25.97
CA LEU A 277 12.40 6.53 25.81
C LEU A 277 12.60 5.14 25.20
N GLN A 278 11.72 4.21 25.53
CA GLN A 278 11.76 2.86 24.98
C GLN A 278 11.50 2.88 23.45
N ILE A 279 12.39 2.22 22.71
CA ILE A 279 12.26 1.92 21.29
C ILE A 279 11.93 0.44 21.17
N GLY A 280 10.98 0.10 20.30
CA GLY A 280 10.63 -1.28 20.02
C GLY A 280 11.63 -1.97 19.10
N GLU A 281 11.40 -3.26 18.84
CA GLU A 281 12.35 -4.11 18.10
C GLU A 281 12.42 -3.79 16.60
N LEU A 282 11.40 -3.14 16.05
CA LEU A 282 11.34 -2.68 14.66
C LEU A 282 11.93 -1.28 14.49
N GLY A 283 12.38 -0.66 15.58
CA GLY A 283 13.03 0.66 15.58
C GLY A 283 12.07 1.83 15.65
N GLY A 284 10.78 1.60 15.93
CA GLY A 284 9.79 2.65 16.23
C GLY A 284 9.72 2.97 17.72
N ILE A 285 9.15 4.13 18.07
CA ILE A 285 8.88 4.48 19.47
C ILE A 285 7.86 3.49 20.02
N TYR A 286 8.19 2.83 21.13
CA TYR A 286 7.25 1.93 21.79
C TYR A 286 6.17 2.73 22.51
N THR A 287 4.91 2.33 22.32
CA THR A 287 3.78 2.87 23.09
C THR A 287 2.89 1.78 23.66
N ASN A 288 2.22 2.08 24.77
CA ASN A 288 1.13 1.27 25.27
C ASN A 288 -0.18 1.52 24.48
N GLU A 289 -1.26 0.82 24.82
CA GLU A 289 -2.56 0.94 24.12
C GLU A 289 -3.19 2.33 24.24
N MET A 290 -2.75 3.17 25.18
CA MET A 290 -3.21 4.55 25.36
C MET A 290 -2.36 5.56 24.57
N MET A 291 -1.41 5.09 23.75
CA MET A 291 -0.42 5.89 23.02
C MET A 291 0.63 6.58 23.91
N GLN A 292 0.78 6.15 25.17
CA GLN A 292 1.84 6.64 26.05
C GLN A 292 3.15 5.90 25.78
N THR A 293 4.26 6.64 25.86
CA THR A 293 5.61 6.07 25.82
C THR A 293 5.99 5.46 27.18
N SER A 294 7.25 5.07 27.36
CA SER A 294 7.79 4.66 28.67
C SER A 294 7.79 5.78 29.72
N ASP A 295 7.55 7.04 29.32
CA ASP A 295 7.26 8.15 30.23
C ASP A 295 5.76 8.47 30.19
N PRO A 296 5.05 8.46 31.34
CA PRO A 296 3.60 8.68 31.36
C PRO A 296 3.16 10.10 30.97
N SER A 297 4.09 11.06 30.94
CA SER A 297 3.83 12.45 30.50
C SER A 297 4.10 12.65 29.01
N ILE A 298 4.65 11.64 28.31
CA ILE A 298 5.02 11.72 26.90
C ILE A 298 4.24 10.67 26.11
N TYR A 299 3.45 11.14 25.15
CA TYR A 299 2.71 10.33 24.18
C TYR A 299 3.46 10.32 22.85
N ALA A 300 3.24 9.28 22.04
CA ALA A 300 3.73 9.24 20.67
C ALA A 300 2.68 8.62 19.73
N VAL A 301 2.62 9.09 18.48
CA VAL A 301 1.62 8.64 17.49
C VAL A 301 2.17 8.70 16.06
N GLY A 302 1.46 8.06 15.13
CA GLY A 302 1.74 8.05 13.71
C GLY A 302 2.96 7.23 13.33
N ASP A 303 3.53 7.52 12.16
CA ASP A 303 4.59 6.71 11.54
C ASP A 303 5.88 6.55 12.38
N ALA A 304 6.01 7.30 13.48
CA ALA A 304 7.12 7.20 14.42
C ALA A 304 6.97 6.05 15.43
N VAL A 305 5.77 5.49 15.63
CA VAL A 305 5.51 4.47 16.66
C VAL A 305 5.41 3.06 16.08
N GLU A 306 5.71 2.07 16.93
CA GLU A 306 5.25 0.70 16.70
C GLU A 306 3.78 0.54 17.11
N GLU A 307 3.05 -0.26 16.35
CA GLU A 307 1.65 -0.54 16.55
C GLU A 307 1.42 -2.05 16.71
N LYS A 308 0.34 -2.43 17.41
CA LYS A 308 -0.10 -3.83 17.40
C LYS A 308 -0.85 -4.14 16.10
N ASP A 309 -0.41 -5.19 15.41
CA ASP A 309 -1.15 -5.80 14.32
C ASP A 309 -2.50 -6.32 14.85
N PHE A 310 -3.58 -6.03 14.12
CA PHE A 310 -4.94 -6.39 14.54
C PHE A 310 -5.18 -7.90 14.56
N VAL A 311 -4.56 -8.65 13.65
CA VAL A 311 -4.82 -10.08 13.44
C VAL A 311 -4.08 -10.95 14.45
N THR A 312 -2.82 -10.60 14.74
CA THR A 312 -1.88 -11.39 15.54
C THR A 312 -1.47 -10.74 16.86
N GLY A 313 -1.66 -9.42 17.00
CA GLY A 313 -1.24 -8.67 18.18
C GLY A 313 0.27 -8.43 18.30
N SER A 314 1.05 -8.87 17.30
CA SER A 314 2.49 -8.62 17.22
C SER A 314 2.77 -7.14 16.91
N GLN A 315 3.95 -6.65 17.28
CA GLN A 315 4.37 -5.30 16.89
C GLN A 315 4.59 -5.22 15.38
N THR A 316 4.24 -4.08 14.80
CA THR A 316 4.37 -3.78 13.36
C THR A 316 4.59 -2.29 13.13
N LEU A 317 5.04 -1.92 11.93
CA LEU A 317 5.13 -0.55 11.43
C LEU A 317 4.15 -0.38 10.27
N VAL A 318 3.20 0.55 10.39
CA VAL A 318 2.21 0.84 9.35
C VAL A 318 2.09 2.35 9.16
N PRO A 319 2.98 2.96 8.32
CA PRO A 319 3.04 4.41 8.15
C PRO A 319 1.90 4.91 7.24
N LEU A 320 0.69 5.01 7.79
CA LEU A 320 -0.52 5.42 7.07
C LEU A 320 -1.25 6.56 7.80
N ALA A 321 -1.81 7.48 7.00
CA ALA A 321 -2.45 8.69 7.51
C ALA A 321 -3.69 8.42 8.36
N GLY A 322 -4.47 7.38 8.04
CA GLY A 322 -5.68 7.02 8.78
C GLY A 322 -5.40 6.66 10.26
N PRO A 323 -4.54 5.66 10.54
CA PRO A 323 -4.01 5.40 11.88
C PRO A 323 -3.48 6.66 12.58
N ALA A 324 -2.55 7.41 11.96
CA ALA A 324 -1.93 8.59 12.57
C ALA A 324 -2.97 9.64 13.03
N ASN A 325 -3.96 9.95 12.19
CA ASN A 325 -5.02 10.91 12.54
C ASN A 325 -5.87 10.43 13.75
N ARG A 326 -6.25 9.13 13.77
CA ARG A 326 -7.07 8.56 14.85
C ARG A 326 -6.28 8.45 16.16
N GLN A 327 -5.01 8.09 16.09
CA GLN A 327 -4.11 8.04 17.24
C GLN A 327 -3.88 9.43 17.82
N GLY A 328 -3.61 10.45 17.00
CA GLY A 328 -3.46 11.83 17.47
C GLY A 328 -4.70 12.33 18.22
N ARG A 329 -5.89 12.07 17.67
CA ARG A 329 -7.16 12.37 18.34
C ARG A 329 -7.26 11.67 19.71
N MET A 330 -6.93 10.38 19.77
CA MET A 330 -6.99 9.57 20.99
C MET A 330 -5.96 9.99 22.04
N ALA A 331 -4.74 10.34 21.62
CA ALA A 331 -3.70 10.84 22.52
C ALA A 331 -4.14 12.16 23.18
N ALA A 332 -4.81 13.05 22.45
CA ALA A 332 -5.41 14.25 23.05
C ALA A 332 -6.53 13.95 24.05
N ASP A 333 -7.37 12.94 23.77
CA ASP A 333 -8.37 12.43 24.72
C ASP A 333 -7.68 11.94 26.02
N ASN A 334 -6.59 11.18 25.89
CA ASN A 334 -5.87 10.59 27.02
C ASN A 334 -5.03 11.61 27.82
N MET A 335 -4.38 12.58 27.16
CA MET A 335 -3.68 13.68 27.82
C MET A 335 -4.61 14.53 28.69
N LEU A 336 -5.90 14.58 28.36
CA LEU A 336 -6.91 15.36 29.10
C LEU A 336 -7.83 14.49 29.97
N GLY A 337 -7.32 13.33 30.41
CA GLY A 337 -7.89 12.54 31.49
C GLY A 337 -8.89 11.46 31.08
N ARG A 338 -9.09 11.22 29.77
CA ARG A 338 -9.78 10.01 29.31
C ARG A 338 -8.85 8.81 29.33
N GLN A 339 -9.44 7.62 29.20
CA GLN A 339 -8.73 6.34 29.19
C GLN A 339 -9.17 5.52 27.98
N GLU A 340 -8.92 6.05 26.79
CA GLU A 340 -9.23 5.40 25.51
C GLU A 340 -8.06 4.51 25.06
N THR A 341 -8.38 3.36 24.47
CA THR A 341 -7.40 2.37 23.98
C THR A 341 -7.44 2.23 22.46
N TYR A 342 -6.27 2.12 21.84
CA TYR A 342 -6.10 1.90 20.41
C TYR A 342 -6.28 0.42 20.08
N GLN A 343 -7.23 0.12 19.20
CA GLN A 343 -7.68 -1.25 18.90
C GLN A 343 -6.86 -1.93 17.79
N GLY A 344 -5.57 -1.62 17.70
CA GLY A 344 -4.65 -2.19 16.71
C GLY A 344 -4.93 -1.80 15.25
N THR A 345 -3.97 -2.13 14.38
CA THR A 345 -3.97 -1.72 12.97
C THR A 345 -4.05 -2.92 12.04
N GLN A 346 -4.95 -2.83 11.05
CA GLN A 346 -5.13 -3.86 10.03
C GLN A 346 -4.25 -3.65 8.79
N GLY A 347 -3.60 -2.49 8.65
CA GLY A 347 -2.85 -2.18 7.42
C GLY A 347 -3.73 -2.00 6.20
N THR A 348 -4.98 -1.54 6.36
CA THR A 348 -5.87 -1.26 5.23
C THR A 348 -5.28 -0.17 4.35
N ALA A 349 -5.02 -0.51 3.09
CA ALA A 349 -4.35 0.36 2.13
C ALA A 349 -4.90 0.17 0.72
N ILE A 350 -4.79 1.21 -0.11
CA ILE A 350 -5.17 1.24 -1.51
C ILE A 350 -4.21 2.15 -2.29
N CYS A 351 -3.88 1.75 -3.52
CA CYS A 351 -3.05 2.51 -4.44
C CYS A 351 -3.74 2.57 -5.81
N LYS A 352 -3.73 3.74 -6.43
CA LYS A 352 -4.01 3.87 -7.86
C LYS A 352 -2.76 3.44 -8.63
N ILE A 353 -2.95 2.66 -9.69
CA ILE A 353 -1.92 2.28 -10.64
C ILE A 353 -2.55 2.40 -12.03
N PHE A 354 -2.42 3.57 -12.63
CA PHE A 354 -3.11 3.94 -13.86
C PHE A 354 -4.63 3.72 -13.75
N ASP A 355 -5.21 2.84 -14.56
CA ASP A 355 -6.66 2.57 -14.56
C ASP A 355 -7.06 1.59 -13.44
N LEU A 356 -6.09 0.98 -12.75
CA LEU A 356 -6.34 0.03 -11.68
C LEU A 356 -6.31 0.69 -10.30
N ALA A 357 -7.11 0.15 -9.40
CA ALA A 357 -6.88 0.22 -7.97
C ALA A 357 -6.36 -1.14 -7.47
N VAL A 358 -5.36 -1.11 -6.58
CA VAL A 358 -4.83 -2.27 -5.85
C VAL A 358 -4.97 -2.00 -4.37
N ALA A 359 -5.68 -2.87 -3.67
CA ALA A 359 -6.01 -2.65 -2.27
C ALA A 359 -5.88 -3.92 -1.42
N SER A 360 -5.63 -3.73 -0.13
CA SER A 360 -5.46 -4.82 0.84
C SER A 360 -5.91 -4.42 2.24
N THR A 361 -6.22 -5.42 3.06
CA THR A 361 -6.43 -5.27 4.52
C THR A 361 -6.08 -6.57 5.23
N GLY A 362 -5.56 -6.49 6.45
CA GLY A 362 -5.12 -7.64 7.24
C GLY A 362 -3.79 -8.22 6.74
N LYS A 363 -3.59 -9.52 6.98
CA LYS A 363 -2.37 -10.24 6.63
C LYS A 363 -2.41 -10.79 5.21
N ASN A 364 -1.26 -10.74 4.53
CA ASN A 364 -1.04 -11.44 3.27
C ASN A 364 -0.43 -12.84 3.47
N GLU A 365 -0.33 -13.62 2.39
CA GLU A 365 0.15 -15.00 2.44
C GLU A 365 1.61 -15.09 2.90
N LYS A 366 2.45 -14.15 2.47
CA LYS A 366 3.87 -14.09 2.86
C LYS A 366 4.03 -13.94 4.38
N GLN A 367 3.24 -13.06 4.99
CA GLN A 367 3.25 -12.82 6.44
C GLN A 367 2.76 -14.05 7.22
N LEU A 368 1.65 -14.66 6.80
CA LEU A 368 1.11 -15.84 7.49
C LEU A 368 2.09 -17.03 7.44
N LYS A 369 2.75 -17.25 6.30
CA LYS A 369 3.83 -18.26 6.18
C LYS A 369 5.01 -17.95 7.10
N HIS A 370 5.47 -16.70 7.13
CA HIS A 370 6.59 -16.28 7.97
C HIS A 370 6.30 -16.46 9.47
N GLU A 371 5.07 -16.19 9.88
CA GLU A 371 4.61 -16.33 11.28
C GLU A 371 4.20 -17.76 11.65
N GLY A 372 4.21 -18.71 10.71
CA GLY A 372 3.82 -20.10 10.95
C GLY A 372 2.33 -20.29 11.26
N ILE A 373 1.47 -19.43 10.71
CA ILE A 373 0.02 -19.50 10.91
C ILE A 373 -0.60 -20.32 9.78
N ASP A 374 -1.30 -21.40 10.12
CA ASP A 374 -2.08 -22.18 9.16
C ASP A 374 -3.20 -21.32 8.54
N TYR A 375 -3.31 -21.34 7.22
CA TYR A 375 -4.35 -20.62 6.48
C TYR A 375 -4.78 -21.38 5.22
N GLU A 376 -5.91 -20.98 4.67
CA GLU A 376 -6.36 -21.31 3.33
C GLU A 376 -6.71 -20.02 2.58
N LYS A 377 -6.71 -20.09 1.25
CA LYS A 377 -6.95 -18.95 0.36
C LYS A 377 -8.03 -19.24 -0.67
N VAL A 378 -8.78 -18.21 -1.04
CA VAL A 378 -9.68 -18.24 -2.19
C VAL A 378 -9.48 -17.05 -3.10
N TYR A 379 -9.80 -17.26 -4.37
CA TYR A 379 -9.80 -16.24 -5.41
C TYR A 379 -11.15 -16.24 -6.12
N VAL A 380 -11.70 -15.06 -6.37
CA VAL A 380 -12.84 -14.87 -7.26
C VAL A 380 -12.55 -13.75 -8.25
N HIS A 381 -13.08 -13.88 -9.46
CA HIS A 381 -13.05 -12.83 -10.47
C HIS A 381 -14.48 -12.56 -10.92
N THR A 382 -15.08 -11.55 -10.32
CA THR A 382 -16.50 -11.23 -10.49
C THR A 382 -16.64 -9.78 -10.93
N ALA A 383 -17.67 -9.49 -11.72
CA ALA A 383 -17.95 -8.12 -12.15
C ALA A 383 -18.21 -7.19 -10.95
N SER A 384 -17.80 -5.93 -11.07
CA SER A 384 -17.97 -4.89 -10.06
C SER A 384 -19.44 -4.56 -9.80
N HIS A 385 -20.28 -4.69 -10.83
CA HIS A 385 -21.74 -4.65 -10.77
C HIS A 385 -22.36 -5.62 -11.79
N ALA A 386 -23.68 -5.57 -11.97
CA ALA A 386 -24.40 -6.47 -12.86
C ALA A 386 -23.84 -6.44 -14.29
N SER A 387 -23.40 -7.59 -14.80
CA SER A 387 -22.63 -7.68 -16.07
C SER A 387 -23.39 -7.27 -17.32
N TYR A 388 -24.73 -7.19 -17.26
CA TYR A 388 -25.56 -6.71 -18.36
C TYR A 388 -25.69 -5.18 -18.38
N TYR A 389 -25.25 -4.48 -17.32
CA TYR A 389 -25.25 -3.03 -17.25
C TYR A 389 -23.88 -2.48 -17.72
N PRO A 390 -23.83 -1.38 -18.50
CA PRO A 390 -22.59 -0.84 -19.04
C PRO A 390 -21.53 -0.53 -17.98
N GLY A 391 -20.25 -0.63 -18.36
CA GLY A 391 -19.11 -0.25 -17.51
C GLY A 391 -18.76 -1.24 -16.40
N ALA A 392 -19.31 -2.45 -16.41
CA ALA A 392 -18.95 -3.48 -15.44
C ALA A 392 -17.51 -3.97 -15.67
N GLU A 393 -16.68 -3.85 -14.64
CA GLU A 393 -15.27 -4.23 -14.67
C GLU A 393 -15.01 -5.47 -13.80
N ILE A 394 -13.96 -6.23 -14.09
CA ILE A 394 -13.63 -7.40 -13.27
C ILE A 394 -12.94 -6.94 -11.97
N VAL A 395 -13.46 -7.38 -10.84
CA VAL A 395 -12.76 -7.35 -9.54
C VAL A 395 -12.10 -8.70 -9.32
N SER A 396 -10.77 -8.73 -9.35
CA SER A 396 -9.97 -9.87 -8.89
C SER A 396 -9.80 -9.76 -7.38
N PHE A 397 -10.34 -10.70 -6.63
CA PHE A 397 -10.38 -10.65 -5.17
C PHE A 397 -9.77 -11.92 -4.56
N LYS A 398 -8.87 -11.75 -3.58
CA LYS A 398 -8.27 -12.80 -2.76
C LYS A 398 -8.75 -12.65 -1.32
N MET A 399 -9.06 -13.76 -0.65
CA MET A 399 -9.33 -13.81 0.79
C MET A 399 -8.52 -14.92 1.44
N LEU A 400 -7.92 -14.61 2.58
CA LEU A 400 -7.14 -15.52 3.42
C LEU A 400 -7.90 -15.74 4.74
N PHE A 401 -8.02 -16.99 5.15
CA PHE A 401 -8.80 -17.36 6.32
C PHE A 401 -8.28 -18.63 6.99
N ASP A 402 -8.67 -18.84 8.24
CA ASP A 402 -8.44 -20.07 8.97
C ASP A 402 -9.38 -21.18 8.45
N PRO A 403 -8.87 -22.29 7.89
CA PRO A 403 -9.72 -23.35 7.33
C PRO A 403 -10.52 -24.12 8.39
N LYS A 404 -10.20 -23.97 9.68
CA LYS A 404 -10.90 -24.65 10.79
C LYS A 404 -11.96 -23.74 11.40
N THR A 405 -11.62 -22.48 11.66
CA THR A 405 -12.51 -21.54 12.38
C THR A 405 -13.25 -20.57 11.49
N GLY A 406 -12.80 -20.40 10.23
CA GLY A 406 -13.31 -19.39 9.32
C GLY A 406 -12.90 -17.97 9.68
N LYS A 407 -11.98 -17.76 10.64
CA LYS A 407 -11.45 -16.43 10.99
C LYS A 407 -10.80 -15.79 9.76
N ILE A 408 -11.14 -14.52 9.49
CA ILE A 408 -10.59 -13.77 8.35
C ILE A 408 -9.20 -13.24 8.73
N PHE A 409 -8.18 -13.63 7.97
CA PHE A 409 -6.81 -13.13 8.15
C PHE A 409 -6.51 -11.92 7.29
N GLY A 410 -7.01 -11.88 6.06
CA GLY A 410 -6.83 -10.72 5.18
C GLY A 410 -7.57 -10.84 3.86
N ALA A 411 -7.64 -9.74 3.14
CA ALA A 411 -8.25 -9.66 1.83
C ALA A 411 -7.47 -8.70 0.93
N GLN A 412 -7.46 -8.99 -0.37
CA GLN A 412 -6.78 -8.21 -1.40
C GLN A 412 -7.69 -8.10 -2.61
N ALA A 413 -7.69 -6.95 -3.28
CA ALA A 413 -8.52 -6.70 -4.44
C ALA A 413 -7.77 -5.88 -5.50
N VAL A 414 -7.93 -6.25 -6.77
CA VAL A 414 -7.40 -5.52 -7.92
C VAL A 414 -8.46 -5.42 -9.01
N GLY A 415 -8.63 -4.23 -9.57
CA GLY A 415 -9.61 -3.99 -10.63
C GLY A 415 -9.74 -2.51 -10.97
N LYS A 416 -10.55 -2.20 -11.98
CA LYS A 416 -10.79 -0.83 -12.47
C LYS A 416 -11.95 -0.12 -11.77
N ASP A 417 -12.80 -0.86 -11.07
CA ASP A 417 -14.00 -0.33 -10.41
C ASP A 417 -14.36 -1.11 -9.14
N GLY A 418 -14.86 -0.39 -8.13
CA GLY A 418 -15.41 -0.94 -6.89
C GLY A 418 -14.44 -1.76 -6.03
N VAL A 419 -13.13 -1.50 -6.14
CA VAL A 419 -12.06 -2.16 -5.35
C VAL A 419 -12.05 -1.66 -3.91
N ASP A 420 -12.09 -0.34 -3.74
CA ASP A 420 -12.22 0.38 -2.46
C ASP A 420 -13.39 -0.17 -1.63
N LYS A 421 -14.59 -0.26 -2.23
CA LYS A 421 -15.79 -0.79 -1.60
C LYS A 421 -15.60 -2.18 -1.03
N ARG A 422 -14.90 -3.07 -1.76
CA ARG A 422 -14.71 -4.47 -1.35
C ARG A 422 -13.72 -4.57 -0.21
N ILE A 423 -12.64 -3.78 -0.24
CA ILE A 423 -11.68 -3.75 0.88
C ILE A 423 -12.26 -3.09 2.11
N ASP A 424 -13.08 -2.05 1.98
CA ASP A 424 -13.78 -1.43 3.12
C ASP A 424 -14.73 -2.42 3.81
N VAL A 425 -15.55 -3.15 3.04
CA VAL A 425 -16.42 -4.20 3.58
C VAL A 425 -15.62 -5.26 4.32
N MET A 426 -14.50 -5.72 3.75
CA MET A 426 -13.64 -6.71 4.40
C MET A 426 -12.93 -6.18 5.65
N ALA A 427 -12.50 -4.92 5.63
CA ALA A 427 -11.87 -4.27 6.78
C ALA A 427 -12.85 -4.17 7.95
N VAL A 428 -14.10 -3.78 7.69
CA VAL A 428 -15.17 -3.74 8.70
C VAL A 428 -15.50 -5.14 9.21
N ALA A 429 -15.72 -6.10 8.31
CA ALA A 429 -16.06 -7.47 8.70
C ALA A 429 -14.97 -8.13 9.56
N GLN A 430 -13.69 -7.98 9.17
CA GLN A 430 -12.56 -8.46 9.95
C GLN A 430 -12.49 -7.77 11.31
N ARG A 431 -12.66 -6.44 11.37
CA ARG A 431 -12.62 -5.69 12.63
C ARG A 431 -13.75 -6.07 13.58
N ALA A 432 -14.93 -6.38 13.04
CA ALA A 432 -16.08 -6.85 13.79
C ALA A 432 -15.96 -8.32 14.23
N GLY A 433 -14.89 -9.02 13.84
CA GLY A 433 -14.67 -10.42 14.19
C GLY A 433 -15.55 -11.40 13.40
N MET A 434 -16.02 -11.01 12.20
CA MET A 434 -16.81 -11.90 11.37
C MET A 434 -15.98 -13.08 10.86
N THR A 435 -16.65 -14.22 10.65
CA THR A 435 -16.09 -15.39 9.96
C THR A 435 -16.53 -15.44 8.50
N VAL A 436 -15.86 -16.26 7.68
CA VAL A 436 -16.24 -16.46 6.27
C VAL A 436 -17.65 -17.04 6.09
N ASP A 437 -18.16 -17.79 7.07
CA ASP A 437 -19.55 -18.29 7.10
C ASP A 437 -20.54 -17.13 7.27
N GLN A 438 -20.25 -16.22 8.20
CA GLN A 438 -21.09 -15.03 8.40
C GLN A 438 -21.06 -14.10 7.17
N LEU A 439 -19.96 -14.04 6.42
CA LEU A 439 -19.89 -13.25 5.19
C LEU A 439 -20.89 -13.68 4.10
N GLN A 440 -21.34 -14.94 4.12
CA GLN A 440 -22.38 -15.42 3.19
C GLN A 440 -23.69 -14.64 3.34
N HIS A 441 -23.93 -14.10 4.54
CA HIS A 441 -25.18 -13.47 4.95
C HIS A 441 -25.16 -11.94 4.82
N LEU A 442 -24.06 -11.34 4.32
CA LEU A 442 -24.01 -9.91 4.09
C LEU A 442 -25.06 -9.49 3.05
N GLU A 443 -25.97 -8.62 3.48
CA GLU A 443 -26.96 -7.96 2.64
C GLU A 443 -26.40 -6.61 2.17
N LEU A 444 -25.78 -6.61 1.00
CA LEU A 444 -25.15 -5.43 0.42
C LEU A 444 -26.09 -4.71 -0.56
N THR A 445 -25.79 -3.44 -0.84
CA THR A 445 -26.60 -2.61 -1.74
C THR A 445 -26.60 -3.18 -3.16
N TYR A 446 -27.79 -3.45 -3.69
CA TYR A 446 -27.96 -3.95 -5.05
C TYR A 446 -28.95 -3.11 -5.85
N ALA A 447 -28.41 -2.49 -6.90
CA ALA A 447 -29.11 -2.17 -8.14
C ALA A 447 -28.09 -2.31 -9.28
N PRO A 448 -28.53 -2.52 -10.55
CA PRO A 448 -27.62 -2.83 -11.66
C PRO A 448 -26.40 -1.90 -11.83
N PRO A 449 -26.49 -0.56 -11.61
CA PRO A 449 -25.34 0.33 -11.76
C PRO A 449 -24.30 0.24 -10.62
N TYR A 450 -24.61 -0.42 -9.50
CA TYR A 450 -23.82 -0.32 -8.26
C TYR A 450 -23.37 -1.66 -7.71
N GLY A 451 -24.04 -2.76 -8.08
CA GLY A 451 -23.74 -4.08 -7.55
C GLY A 451 -24.42 -5.19 -8.33
N SER A 452 -24.33 -6.39 -7.78
CA SER A 452 -24.95 -7.61 -8.29
C SER A 452 -25.78 -8.25 -7.19
N ALA A 453 -26.75 -9.11 -7.54
CA ALA A 453 -27.58 -9.81 -6.56
C ALA A 453 -26.77 -10.69 -5.57
N LYS A 454 -25.54 -11.04 -5.96
CA LYS A 454 -24.54 -11.69 -5.12
C LYS A 454 -23.23 -10.95 -5.35
N ASP A 455 -22.81 -10.17 -4.37
CA ASP A 455 -21.59 -9.36 -4.48
C ASP A 455 -20.34 -10.24 -4.58
N VAL A 456 -19.22 -9.65 -5.01
CA VAL A 456 -17.86 -10.21 -4.92
C VAL A 456 -17.64 -10.87 -3.55
N ILE A 457 -18.02 -10.19 -2.46
CA ILE A 457 -17.83 -10.69 -1.09
C ILE A 457 -18.66 -11.95 -0.81
N ASN A 458 -19.94 -11.97 -1.21
CA ASN A 458 -20.77 -13.17 -1.05
C ASN A 458 -20.19 -14.35 -1.84
N GLN A 459 -19.72 -14.12 -3.07
CA GLN A 459 -19.13 -15.17 -3.91
C GLN A 459 -17.86 -15.74 -3.29
N ALA A 460 -16.95 -14.89 -2.79
CA ALA A 460 -15.76 -15.33 -2.10
C ALA A 460 -16.10 -16.14 -0.83
N ALA A 461 -17.09 -15.70 -0.06
CA ALA A 461 -17.58 -16.40 1.11
C ALA A 461 -18.15 -17.79 0.76
N PHE A 462 -18.94 -17.92 -0.31
CA PHE A 462 -19.44 -19.21 -0.77
C PHE A 462 -18.31 -20.17 -1.16
N VAL A 463 -17.29 -19.69 -1.88
CA VAL A 463 -16.15 -20.54 -2.26
C VAL A 463 -15.37 -21.00 -1.03
N ALA A 464 -15.09 -20.09 -0.09
CA ALA A 464 -14.37 -20.43 1.15
C ALA A 464 -15.13 -21.43 2.03
N THR A 465 -16.44 -21.22 2.19
CA THR A 465 -17.29 -22.09 3.02
C THR A 465 -17.48 -23.47 2.40
N ASN A 466 -17.57 -23.57 1.07
CA ASN A 466 -17.55 -24.87 0.39
C ASN A 466 -16.25 -25.65 0.66
N ILE A 467 -15.09 -24.97 0.77
CA ILE A 467 -13.83 -25.63 1.14
C ILE A 467 -13.89 -26.12 2.59
N ILE A 468 -14.31 -25.26 3.53
CA ILE A 468 -14.44 -25.60 4.96
C ILE A 468 -15.38 -26.80 5.17
N GLN A 469 -16.50 -26.84 4.44
CA GLN A 469 -17.51 -27.90 4.54
C GLN A 469 -17.12 -29.18 3.78
N GLY A 470 -16.01 -29.18 3.03
CA GLY A 470 -15.60 -30.30 2.20
C GLY A 470 -16.43 -30.48 0.91
N ASP A 471 -17.26 -29.49 0.57
CA ASP A 471 -18.04 -29.45 -0.67
C ASP A 471 -17.23 -29.01 -1.89
N SER A 472 -16.00 -28.51 -1.68
CA SER A 472 -15.01 -28.23 -2.70
C SER A 472 -13.63 -28.65 -2.23
N SER A 473 -12.84 -29.26 -3.11
CA SER A 473 -11.45 -29.63 -2.83
C SER A 473 -10.53 -28.76 -3.69
N PRO A 474 -9.75 -27.85 -3.10
CA PRO A 474 -8.95 -26.91 -3.87
C PRO A 474 -7.65 -27.55 -4.42
N ILE A 475 -7.18 -26.95 -5.51
CA ILE A 475 -5.77 -26.91 -5.91
C ILE A 475 -5.45 -25.46 -6.27
N HIS A 476 -4.22 -25.02 -6.01
CA HIS A 476 -3.78 -23.64 -6.27
C HIS A 476 -2.85 -23.56 -7.47
N PHE A 477 -2.64 -22.34 -7.97
CA PHE A 477 -1.85 -22.08 -9.19
C PHE A 477 -0.40 -22.57 -9.08
N ASP A 478 0.17 -22.57 -7.88
CA ASP A 478 1.54 -23.00 -7.58
C ASP A 478 1.67 -24.53 -7.45
N GLN A 479 0.57 -25.27 -7.57
CA GLN A 479 0.52 -26.73 -7.46
C GLN A 479 0.19 -27.39 -8.80
N ILE A 480 -0.41 -26.66 -9.75
CA ILE A 480 -1.01 -27.25 -10.95
C ILE A 480 0.01 -27.70 -12.00
N ASP A 481 1.23 -27.15 -12.00
CA ASP A 481 2.29 -27.54 -12.94
C ASP A 481 3.05 -28.81 -12.48
N SER A 482 2.80 -29.28 -11.25
CA SER A 482 3.49 -30.41 -10.64
C SER A 482 2.53 -31.58 -10.34
N LEU A 483 1.76 -32.00 -11.34
CA LEU A 483 0.80 -33.11 -11.20
C LEU A 483 1.51 -34.47 -11.19
N SER A 484 0.97 -35.38 -10.38
CA SER A 484 1.40 -36.79 -10.35
C SER A 484 0.83 -37.60 -11.51
N GLU A 485 1.40 -38.78 -11.80
CA GLU A 485 0.90 -39.69 -12.85
C GLU A 485 -0.56 -40.18 -12.62
N ASN A 486 -1.02 -40.12 -11.36
CA ASN A 486 -2.38 -40.48 -10.94
C ASN A 486 -3.37 -39.31 -11.03
N GLN A 487 -2.95 -38.16 -11.57
CA GLN A 487 -3.79 -36.99 -11.80
C GLN A 487 -3.98 -36.75 -13.30
N VAL A 488 -5.16 -36.23 -13.66
CA VAL A 488 -5.49 -35.84 -15.04
C VAL A 488 -5.98 -34.41 -15.06
N LEU A 489 -5.33 -33.57 -15.87
CA LEU A 489 -5.71 -32.18 -16.05
C LEU A 489 -6.89 -32.07 -17.03
N LEU A 490 -7.93 -31.34 -16.62
CA LEU A 490 -9.16 -31.14 -17.37
C LEU A 490 -9.47 -29.64 -17.50
N ASP A 491 -9.44 -29.13 -18.73
CA ASP A 491 -9.92 -27.80 -19.09
C ASP A 491 -11.40 -27.88 -19.47
N VAL A 492 -12.27 -27.23 -18.69
CA VAL A 492 -13.72 -27.22 -18.96
C VAL A 492 -14.23 -25.96 -19.68
N ARG A 493 -13.31 -25.15 -20.24
CA ARG A 493 -13.64 -24.01 -21.10
C ARG A 493 -14.05 -24.44 -22.50
N ASN A 494 -14.66 -23.53 -23.25
CA ASN A 494 -14.95 -23.75 -24.66
C ASN A 494 -13.64 -23.67 -25.49
N PRO A 495 -13.50 -24.44 -26.59
CA PRO A 495 -12.26 -24.50 -27.38
C PRO A 495 -11.73 -23.12 -27.83
N GLY A 496 -12.62 -22.20 -28.21
CA GLY A 496 -12.23 -20.85 -28.62
C GLY A 496 -11.57 -20.03 -27.50
N GLU A 497 -11.78 -20.35 -26.23
CA GLU A 497 -11.09 -19.67 -25.12
C GLU A 497 -9.61 -20.07 -25.05
N LEU A 498 -9.27 -21.31 -25.43
CA LEU A 498 -7.89 -21.82 -25.41
C LEU A 498 -7.04 -21.08 -26.45
N GLU A 499 -7.61 -20.83 -27.63
CA GLU A 499 -6.95 -20.10 -28.72
C GLU A 499 -6.73 -18.62 -28.39
N ASN A 500 -7.73 -17.97 -27.78
CA ASN A 500 -7.72 -16.51 -27.57
C ASN A 500 -7.01 -16.06 -26.29
N VAL A 501 -6.91 -16.93 -25.29
CA VAL A 501 -6.42 -16.56 -23.95
C VAL A 501 -5.20 -17.40 -23.52
N GLY A 502 -5.02 -18.57 -24.11
CA GLY A 502 -4.04 -19.58 -23.71
C GLY A 502 -4.63 -20.68 -22.82
N PHE A 503 -3.83 -21.68 -22.51
CA PHE A 503 -4.20 -22.88 -21.76
C PHE A 503 -2.99 -23.49 -21.02
N ILE A 504 -3.25 -24.42 -20.09
CA ILE A 504 -2.20 -25.16 -19.39
C ILE A 504 -1.91 -26.43 -20.20
N GLU A 505 -0.63 -26.66 -20.51
CA GLU A 505 -0.20 -27.76 -21.37
C GLU A 505 -0.62 -29.13 -20.80
N GLY A 506 -0.97 -30.07 -21.68
CA GLY A 506 -1.36 -31.43 -21.30
C GLY A 506 -2.80 -31.59 -20.81
N ALA A 507 -3.62 -30.53 -20.82
CA ALA A 507 -5.03 -30.60 -20.44
C ALA A 507 -5.91 -31.31 -21.49
N ILE A 508 -6.77 -32.23 -21.03
CA ILE A 508 -7.91 -32.70 -21.82
C ILE A 508 -8.96 -31.59 -21.86
N ASN A 509 -9.54 -31.26 -23.02
CA ASN A 509 -10.60 -30.26 -23.12
C ASN A 509 -11.99 -30.90 -23.28
N ILE A 510 -12.84 -30.73 -22.27
CA ILE A 510 -14.25 -31.11 -22.29
C ILE A 510 -15.08 -29.95 -21.72
N PRO A 511 -15.74 -29.14 -22.57
CA PRO A 511 -16.56 -28.02 -22.11
C PRO A 511 -17.60 -28.44 -21.07
N VAL A 512 -17.79 -27.62 -20.03
CA VAL A 512 -18.67 -27.96 -18.89
C VAL A 512 -20.09 -28.36 -19.29
N ASP A 513 -20.62 -27.77 -20.37
CA ASP A 513 -21.96 -28.05 -20.89
C ASP A 513 -22.06 -29.40 -21.63
N GLN A 514 -20.92 -29.96 -22.03
CA GLN A 514 -20.80 -31.27 -22.68
C GLN A 514 -20.32 -32.35 -21.69
N LEU A 515 -19.74 -31.96 -20.54
CA LEU A 515 -19.11 -32.85 -19.57
C LEU A 515 -20.02 -34.01 -19.16
N ARG A 516 -21.31 -33.75 -18.89
CA ARG A 516 -22.25 -34.80 -18.47
C ARG A 516 -22.39 -35.93 -19.50
N GLN A 517 -22.35 -35.60 -20.79
CA GLN A 517 -22.51 -36.58 -21.88
C GLN A 517 -21.18 -37.27 -22.20
N ARG A 518 -20.07 -36.58 -21.96
CA ARG A 518 -18.71 -37.02 -22.29
C ARG A 518 -17.92 -37.55 -21.08
N MET A 519 -18.56 -37.70 -19.92
CA MET A 519 -17.89 -38.08 -18.66
C MET A 519 -17.20 -39.44 -18.75
N ALA A 520 -17.70 -40.35 -19.59
CA ALA A 520 -17.09 -41.66 -19.82
C ALA A 520 -15.70 -41.59 -20.48
N GLU A 521 -15.32 -40.45 -21.07
CA GLU A 521 -13.97 -40.20 -21.58
C GLU A 521 -12.94 -40.00 -20.45
N LEU A 522 -13.40 -39.73 -19.22
CA LEU A 522 -12.52 -39.46 -18.08
C LEU A 522 -12.26 -40.74 -17.25
N PRO A 523 -10.99 -41.04 -16.92
CA PRO A 523 -10.62 -42.20 -16.12
C PRO A 523 -11.12 -42.06 -14.68
N LYS A 524 -11.79 -43.10 -14.16
CA LYS A 524 -12.32 -43.12 -12.78
C LYS A 524 -11.29 -43.46 -11.70
N ASP A 525 -10.18 -44.07 -12.10
CA ASP A 525 -9.08 -44.49 -11.24
C ASP A 525 -8.07 -43.37 -10.96
N LYS A 526 -8.19 -42.23 -11.64
CA LYS A 526 -7.35 -41.04 -11.46
C LYS A 526 -8.10 -39.90 -10.78
N GLU A 527 -7.36 -39.02 -10.10
CA GLU A 527 -7.90 -37.76 -9.59
C GLU A 527 -7.98 -36.73 -10.72
N ILE A 528 -9.16 -36.15 -10.92
CA ILE A 528 -9.40 -35.16 -11.98
C ILE A 528 -9.10 -33.76 -11.46
N VAL A 529 -8.08 -33.11 -12.02
CA VAL A 529 -7.67 -31.75 -11.70
C VAL A 529 -8.32 -30.80 -12.70
N ILE A 530 -9.30 -30.03 -12.23
CA ILE A 530 -10.20 -29.25 -13.07
C ILE A 530 -9.77 -27.79 -13.05
N TYR A 531 -9.76 -27.14 -14.21
CA TYR A 531 -9.74 -25.69 -14.26
C TYR A 531 -10.70 -25.14 -15.30
N CYS A 532 -11.10 -23.89 -15.09
CA CYS A 532 -11.78 -23.09 -16.10
C CYS A 532 -11.18 -21.67 -16.12
N GLN A 533 -11.84 -20.71 -16.75
CA GLN A 533 -11.31 -19.34 -16.84
C GLN A 533 -11.15 -18.64 -15.49
N VAL A 534 -12.10 -18.80 -14.56
CA VAL A 534 -12.15 -18.05 -13.27
C VAL A 534 -12.53 -18.92 -12.06
N GLY A 535 -12.50 -20.25 -12.20
CA GLY A 535 -12.91 -21.21 -11.16
C GLY A 535 -14.42 -21.52 -11.09
N LEU A 536 -15.31 -20.65 -11.60
CA LEU A 536 -16.77 -20.83 -11.50
C LEU A 536 -17.29 -22.06 -12.24
N ARG A 537 -17.00 -22.18 -13.54
CA ARG A 537 -17.38 -23.37 -14.34
C ARG A 537 -16.64 -24.63 -13.88
N GLY A 538 -15.41 -24.47 -13.40
CA GLY A 538 -14.64 -25.54 -12.78
C GLY A 538 -15.34 -26.11 -11.56
N ASN A 539 -15.93 -25.26 -10.69
CA ASN A 539 -16.73 -25.71 -9.56
C ASN A 539 -17.99 -26.51 -9.99
N VAL A 540 -18.66 -26.10 -11.07
CA VAL A 540 -19.80 -26.85 -11.61
C VAL A 540 -19.37 -28.23 -12.09
N ALA A 541 -18.27 -28.31 -12.85
CA ALA A 541 -17.69 -29.58 -13.31
C ALA A 541 -17.24 -30.47 -12.15
N TYR A 542 -16.60 -29.88 -11.13
CA TYR A 542 -16.20 -30.56 -9.90
C TYR A 542 -17.39 -31.24 -9.22
N ARG A 543 -18.51 -30.51 -9.03
CA ARG A 543 -19.70 -31.09 -8.40
C ARG A 543 -20.30 -32.21 -9.24
N GLN A 544 -20.33 -32.08 -10.57
CA GLN A 544 -20.78 -33.16 -11.45
C GLN A 544 -19.92 -34.42 -11.28
N LEU A 545 -18.59 -34.28 -11.22
CA LEU A 545 -17.66 -35.39 -11.14
C LEU A 545 -17.71 -36.08 -9.76
N VAL A 546 -17.64 -35.30 -8.66
CA VAL A 546 -17.70 -35.86 -7.30
C VAL A 546 -19.03 -36.56 -7.02
N ASN A 547 -20.15 -36.01 -7.51
CA ASN A 547 -21.45 -36.68 -7.39
C ASN A 547 -21.55 -38.00 -8.19
N ASN A 548 -20.64 -38.24 -9.15
CA ASN A 548 -20.54 -39.49 -9.91
C ASN A 548 -19.38 -40.40 -9.46
N GLY A 549 -18.81 -40.11 -8.28
CA GLY A 549 -17.80 -40.95 -7.62
C GLY A 549 -16.35 -40.72 -8.06
N TYR A 550 -16.06 -39.63 -8.77
CA TYR A 550 -14.69 -39.25 -9.09
C TYR A 550 -14.01 -38.59 -7.88
N LYS A 551 -12.70 -38.79 -7.76
CA LYS A 551 -11.84 -37.89 -6.98
C LYS A 551 -11.53 -36.69 -7.86
N ALA A 552 -11.68 -35.47 -7.34
CA ALA A 552 -11.42 -34.28 -8.13
C ALA A 552 -10.88 -33.14 -7.26
N ARG A 553 -10.23 -32.18 -7.92
CA ARG A 553 -9.85 -30.87 -7.36
C ARG A 553 -10.21 -29.77 -8.34
N ASN A 554 -10.51 -28.58 -7.84
CA ASN A 554 -10.80 -27.41 -8.66
C ASN A 554 -9.73 -26.33 -8.46
N LEU A 555 -9.18 -25.81 -9.56
CA LEU A 555 -8.23 -24.69 -9.53
C LEU A 555 -8.95 -23.42 -9.09
N ILE A 556 -8.64 -22.96 -7.89
CA ILE A 556 -9.24 -21.75 -7.32
C ILE A 556 -8.73 -20.52 -8.07
N GLY A 557 -9.64 -19.64 -8.49
CA GLY A 557 -9.33 -18.51 -9.39
C GLY A 557 -9.15 -18.89 -10.87
N GLY A 558 -9.02 -20.17 -11.18
CA GLY A 558 -8.90 -20.67 -12.55
C GLY A 558 -7.67 -20.17 -13.30
N TYR A 559 -7.74 -20.26 -14.63
CA TYR A 559 -6.65 -19.86 -15.54
C TYR A 559 -6.30 -18.37 -15.41
N ARG A 560 -7.25 -17.52 -15.02
CA ARG A 560 -6.99 -16.08 -14.81
C ARG A 560 -5.97 -15.86 -13.68
N THR A 561 -6.18 -16.42 -12.49
CA THR A 561 -5.18 -16.33 -11.40
C THR A 561 -3.85 -16.93 -11.84
N TYR A 562 -3.87 -18.14 -12.42
CA TYR A 562 -2.66 -18.81 -12.89
C TYR A 562 -1.83 -17.94 -13.85
N ARG A 563 -2.48 -17.34 -14.86
CA ARG A 563 -1.81 -16.50 -15.85
C ARG A 563 -1.16 -15.27 -15.21
N PHE A 564 -1.85 -14.58 -14.30
CA PHE A 564 -1.29 -13.39 -13.65
C PHE A 564 -0.29 -13.72 -12.55
N ALA A 565 -0.29 -14.96 -12.02
CA ALA A 565 0.77 -15.46 -11.17
C ALA A 565 2.11 -15.68 -11.90
N GLN A 566 2.12 -15.58 -13.23
CA GLN A 566 3.32 -15.72 -14.08
C GLN A 566 3.79 -14.39 -14.68
N ALA A 567 3.10 -13.28 -14.41
CA ALA A 567 3.32 -11.97 -15.05
C ALA A 567 4.56 -11.21 -14.56
#